data_AF-B4QY29-F1
#
_entry.id   AF-B4QY29-F1
#
_cell.length_a   1.000
_cell.length_b   1.000
_cell.length_c   1.000
_cell.angle_alpha   90.00
_cell.angle_beta   90.00
_cell.angle_gamma   90.00
#
_symmetry.space_group_name_H-M   'P 1'
#
loop_
_entity.id
_entity.type
_entity.pdbx_description
1 polymer ?
#
loop_
_entity_poly.entity_id
_entity_poly.type
_entity_poly.pdbx_seq_one_letter_code
_entity_poly.pdbx_strand_id
1 'polypeptide(L)'
;MASSSSKNKTLQMIRCFCGCSNMTVAEVRRIYVLSNSVHETLLDAEATRLLRKFMETRRSGDKDEAEQYLDIYEKCAEFLAEHQRTFTQDEVDELVDLGLPYDLEQDLSRRMLSADRTDISSGLYRIQSKCRNEIEGSSDFRDFRDAIADKMRRVPK
;
A
#
# COMPACT_ATOMS: atom_id res chain seq x y z
N MET A 1 -47.35 -20.78 15.84
CA MET A 1 -46.91 -19.41 15.51
C MET A 1 -45.39 -19.39 15.58
N ALA A 2 -44.75 -18.80 14.57
CA ALA A 2 -43.41 -19.12 14.09
C ALA A 2 -42.27 -18.89 15.11
N SER A 3 -41.45 -19.91 15.35
CA SER A 3 -40.11 -19.75 15.90
C SER A 3 -39.17 -19.35 14.75
N SER A 4 -38.85 -18.06 14.68
CA SER A 4 -37.81 -17.52 13.82
C SER A 4 -36.46 -18.10 14.26
N SER A 5 -36.01 -19.14 13.54
CA SER A 5 -34.63 -19.63 13.62
C SER A 5 -33.73 -18.57 12.99
N SER A 6 -33.16 -17.71 13.83
CA SER A 6 -32.05 -16.84 13.47
C SER A 6 -30.90 -17.73 13.02
N LYS A 7 -30.73 -17.87 11.70
CA LYS A 7 -29.56 -18.50 11.08
C LYS A 7 -28.33 -17.72 11.55
N ASN A 8 -27.71 -18.21 12.62
CA ASN A 8 -26.36 -17.86 13.01
C ASN A 8 -25.44 -18.32 11.86
N LYS A 9 -25.27 -17.44 10.86
CA LYS A 9 -24.15 -17.56 9.92
C LYS A 9 -22.91 -17.30 10.77
N THR A 10 -22.32 -18.37 11.29
CA THR A 10 -21.00 -18.34 11.90
C THR A 10 -20.07 -17.70 10.88
N LEU A 11 -19.73 -16.42 11.06
CA LEU A 11 -18.81 -15.71 10.19
C LEU A 11 -17.50 -16.49 10.26
N GLN A 12 -17.16 -17.21 9.19
CA GLN A 12 -15.92 -17.96 9.14
C GLN A 12 -14.79 -16.94 9.07
N MET A 13 -14.12 -16.79 10.20
CA MET A 13 -13.10 -15.78 10.43
C MET A 13 -11.74 -16.36 10.05
N ILE A 14 -11.07 -15.76 9.07
CA ILE A 14 -9.72 -16.14 8.63
C ILE A 14 -8.74 -15.18 9.28
N ARG A 15 -7.71 -15.68 9.98
CA ARG A 15 -6.74 -14.79 10.65
C ARG A 15 -6.04 -13.84 9.67
N CYS A 16 -5.87 -12.58 10.07
CA CYS A 16 -5.04 -11.57 9.42
C CYS A 16 -3.55 -11.98 9.46
N PHE A 17 -2.68 -11.31 8.70
CA PHE A 17 -1.23 -11.54 8.71
C PHE A 17 -0.58 -11.30 10.07
N CYS A 18 -1.00 -10.26 10.80
CA CYS A 18 -0.50 -10.02 12.15
C CYS A 18 -0.99 -11.04 13.18
N GLY A 19 -1.93 -11.93 12.83
CA GLY A 19 -2.52 -12.91 13.74
C GLY A 19 -3.44 -12.33 14.83
N CYS A 20 -3.45 -11.01 15.03
CA CYS A 20 -4.21 -10.32 16.08
C CYS A 20 -5.68 -10.08 15.74
N SER A 21 -6.05 -10.14 14.46
CA SER A 21 -7.42 -9.88 13.99
C SER A 21 -7.88 -10.92 12.98
N ASN A 22 -9.18 -10.93 12.71
CA ASN A 22 -9.81 -11.80 11.73
C ASN A 22 -10.28 -10.99 10.53
N MET A 23 -10.06 -11.52 9.33
CA MET A 23 -10.66 -11.08 8.08
C MET A 23 -11.94 -11.87 7.82
N THR A 24 -12.96 -11.19 7.31
CA THR A 24 -14.18 -11.85 6.84
C THR A 24 -13.91 -12.56 5.52
N VAL A 25 -14.71 -13.56 5.17
CA VAL A 25 -14.65 -14.20 3.84
C VAL A 25 -14.78 -13.20 2.70
N ALA A 26 -15.68 -12.22 2.83
CA ALA A 26 -15.88 -11.18 1.82
C ALA A 26 -14.60 -10.35 1.64
N GLU A 27 -13.95 -10.01 2.75
CA GLU A 27 -12.70 -9.25 2.72
C GLU A 27 -11.55 -10.05 2.10
N VAL A 28 -11.41 -11.33 2.44
CA VAL A 28 -10.38 -12.18 1.81
C VAL A 28 -10.61 -12.28 0.29
N ARG A 29 -11.87 -12.41 -0.15
CA ARG A 29 -12.22 -12.41 -1.59
C ARG A 29 -11.88 -11.08 -2.27
N ARG A 30 -12.19 -9.96 -1.62
CA ARG A 30 -11.90 -8.61 -2.12
C ARG A 30 -10.40 -8.37 -2.27
N ILE A 31 -9.64 -8.61 -1.21
CA ILE A 31 -8.18 -8.44 -1.21
C ILE A 31 -7.51 -9.39 -2.21
N TYR A 32 -8.01 -10.61 -2.40
CA TYR A 32 -7.49 -11.52 -3.43
C TYR A 32 -7.63 -10.96 -4.84
N VAL A 33 -8.76 -10.34 -5.17
CA VAL A 33 -8.94 -9.70 -6.47
C VAL A 33 -7.97 -8.53 -6.63
N LEU A 34 -7.86 -7.66 -5.62
CA LEU A 34 -6.96 -6.51 -5.62
C LEU A 34 -5.48 -6.92 -5.74
N SER A 35 -5.07 -8.00 -5.07
CA SER A 35 -3.69 -8.49 -5.06
C SER A 35 -3.16 -8.96 -6.43
N ASN A 36 -4.01 -9.04 -7.45
CA ASN A 36 -3.59 -9.30 -8.83
C ASN A 36 -2.98 -8.06 -9.51
N SER A 37 -3.08 -6.88 -8.90
CA SER A 37 -2.50 -5.63 -9.38
C SER A 37 -1.93 -4.86 -8.21
N VAL A 38 -0.63 -4.52 -8.29
CA VAL A 38 -0.02 -3.63 -7.29
C VAL A 38 -0.75 -2.29 -7.28
N HIS A 39 -1.11 -1.77 -8.45
CA HIS A 39 -1.82 -0.49 -8.53
C HIS A 39 -3.13 -0.50 -7.75
N GLU A 40 -3.98 -1.51 -7.98
CA GLU A 40 -5.25 -1.65 -7.28
C GLU A 40 -5.06 -1.90 -5.78
N THR A 41 -4.03 -2.66 -5.41
CA THR A 41 -3.68 -2.89 -4.00
C THR A 41 -3.29 -1.58 -3.32
N LEU A 42 -2.43 -0.77 -3.95
CA LEU A 42 -1.93 0.48 -3.37
C LEU A 42 -2.98 1.61 -3.33
N LEU A 43 -4.00 1.56 -4.18
CA LEU A 43 -5.14 2.49 -4.14
C LEU A 43 -6.14 2.15 -3.02
N ASP A 44 -6.15 0.91 -2.53
CA ASP A 44 -7.05 0.47 -1.47
C ASP A 44 -6.38 0.52 -0.11
N ALA A 45 -6.82 1.45 0.75
CA ALA A 45 -6.19 1.68 2.05
C ALA A 45 -6.08 0.42 2.93
N GLU A 46 -7.09 -0.46 2.90
CA GLU A 46 -7.05 -1.71 3.68
C GLU A 46 -6.10 -2.74 3.07
N ALA A 47 -6.06 -2.86 1.74
CA ALA A 47 -5.12 -3.75 1.06
C ALA A 47 -3.66 -3.29 1.25
N THR A 48 -3.40 -1.99 1.12
CA THR A 48 -2.09 -1.38 1.42
C THR A 48 -1.68 -1.62 2.87
N ARG A 49 -2.60 -1.42 3.83
CA ARG A 49 -2.37 -1.69 5.25
C ARG A 49 -2.00 -3.16 5.49
N LEU A 50 -2.64 -4.09 4.79
CA LEU A 50 -2.34 -5.51 4.89
C LEU A 50 -0.98 -5.87 4.28
N LEU A 51 -0.62 -5.27 3.14
CA LEU A 51 0.70 -5.41 2.52
C LEU A 51 1.81 -4.93 3.46
N ARG A 52 1.65 -3.72 4.01
CA ARG A 52 2.58 -3.16 5.02
C ARG A 52 2.76 -4.10 6.20
N LYS A 53 1.65 -4.58 6.79
CA LYS A 53 1.72 -5.52 7.91
C LYS A 53 2.35 -6.85 7.52
N PHE A 54 2.16 -7.32 6.29
CA PHE A 54 2.80 -8.53 5.80
C PHE A 54 4.32 -8.37 5.74
N MET A 55 4.83 -7.28 5.15
CA MET A 55 6.26 -6.94 5.12
C MET A 55 6.85 -6.82 6.53
N GLU A 56 6.21 -6.03 7.41
CA GLU A 56 6.64 -5.84 8.80
C GLU A 56 6.78 -7.18 9.56
N THR A 57 5.84 -8.12 9.38
CA THR A 57 5.86 -9.41 10.11
C THR A 57 6.96 -10.36 9.65
N ARG A 58 7.53 -10.14 8.46
CA ARG A 58 8.59 -10.99 7.89
C ARG A 58 9.97 -10.40 8.06
N ARG A 59 10.06 -9.11 8.39
CA ARG A 59 11.32 -8.41 8.54
C ARG A 59 12.14 -8.96 9.71
N SER A 60 13.44 -9.15 9.47
CA SER A 60 14.43 -9.43 10.52
C SER A 60 15.52 -8.36 10.51
N GLY A 61 15.23 -7.19 11.08
CA GLY A 61 16.17 -6.06 11.15
C GLY A 61 15.62 -4.77 10.51
N ASP A 62 16.42 -4.16 9.64
CA ASP A 62 16.10 -2.91 8.95
C ASP A 62 15.03 -3.11 7.87
N LYS A 63 14.37 -2.00 7.49
CA LYS A 63 13.36 -2.00 6.41
C LYS A 63 13.96 -2.54 5.12
N ASP A 64 13.22 -3.41 4.45
CA ASP A 64 13.55 -3.80 3.09
C ASP A 64 13.22 -2.68 2.09
N GLU A 65 13.77 -2.81 0.90
CA GLU A 65 13.63 -1.83 -0.18
C GLU A 65 12.17 -1.66 -0.62
N ALA A 66 11.38 -2.74 -0.65
CA ALA A 66 9.97 -2.68 -1.03
C ALA A 66 9.14 -1.89 -0.01
N GLU A 67 9.44 -2.03 1.28
CA GLU A 67 8.81 -1.27 2.34
C GLU A 67 9.20 0.22 2.31
N GLN A 68 10.46 0.54 2.01
CA GLN A 68 10.88 1.93 1.79
C GLN A 68 10.12 2.56 0.62
N TYR A 69 9.99 1.85 -0.50
CA TYR A 69 9.19 2.33 -1.63
C TYR A 69 7.71 2.48 -1.28
N LEU A 70 7.17 1.64 -0.40
CA LEU A 70 5.81 1.79 0.09
C LEU A 70 5.64 3.08 0.91
N ASP A 71 6.61 3.40 1.77
CA ASP A 71 6.59 4.65 2.55
C ASP A 71 6.64 5.88 1.65
N ILE A 72 7.55 5.89 0.66
CA ILE A 72 7.66 6.99 -0.31
C ILE A 72 6.37 7.13 -1.11
N TYR A 73 5.76 6.01 -1.55
CA TYR A 73 4.50 6.01 -2.28
C TYR A 73 3.35 6.63 -1.49
N GLU A 74 3.18 6.21 -0.22
CA GLU A 74 2.14 6.73 0.67
C GLU A 74 2.37 8.22 0.98
N LYS A 75 3.63 8.62 1.21
CA LYS A 75 3.97 10.02 1.47
C LYS A 75 3.69 10.92 0.26
N CYS A 76 3.98 10.45 -0.95
CA CYS A 76 3.57 11.14 -2.17
C CYS A 76 2.04 11.26 -2.28
N ALA A 77 1.28 10.23 -1.87
CA ALA A 77 -0.19 10.26 -1.89
C ALA A 77 -0.74 11.30 -0.90
N GLU A 78 -0.15 11.39 0.29
CA GLU A 78 -0.46 12.43 1.29
C GLU A 78 -0.23 13.82 0.71
N PHE A 79 0.95 14.07 0.13
CA PHE A 79 1.26 15.35 -0.51
C PHE A 79 0.35 15.68 -1.67
N LEU A 80 -0.10 14.70 -2.46
CA LEU A 80 -1.02 14.91 -3.57
C LEU A 80 -2.45 15.24 -3.09
N ALA A 81 -2.88 14.68 -1.95
CA ALA A 81 -4.18 14.95 -1.35
C ALA A 81 -4.25 16.34 -0.67
N GLU A 82 -3.12 16.85 -0.17
CA GLU A 82 -3.04 18.19 0.43
C GLU A 82 -3.04 19.31 -0.62
N HIS A 83 -4.23 19.71 -1.09
CA HIS A 83 -4.37 20.77 -2.10
C HIS A 83 -4.08 22.18 -1.58
N GLN A 84 -4.08 22.40 -0.26
CA GLN A 84 -3.97 23.73 0.35
C GLN A 84 -2.57 24.08 0.85
N ARG A 85 -1.68 23.10 0.98
CA ARG A 85 -0.32 23.29 1.51
C ARG A 85 0.63 23.69 0.38
N THR A 86 1.46 24.71 0.65
CA THR A 86 2.59 25.05 -0.22
C THR A 86 3.61 23.91 -0.14
N PHE A 87 3.97 23.36 -1.30
CA PHE A 87 5.04 22.37 -1.39
C PHE A 87 6.39 23.09 -1.40
N THR A 88 7.26 22.74 -0.46
CA THR A 88 8.55 23.38 -0.18
C THR A 88 9.67 22.35 -0.14
N GLN A 89 10.89 22.81 0.15
CA GLN A 89 12.05 21.93 0.29
C GLN A 89 11.87 20.94 1.45
N ASP A 90 11.14 21.31 2.50
CA ASP A 90 10.88 20.43 3.65
C ASP A 90 10.18 19.13 3.20
N GLU A 91 9.20 19.21 2.29
CA GLU A 91 8.52 18.03 1.75
C GLU A 91 9.43 17.17 0.86
N VAL A 92 10.43 17.76 0.20
CA VAL A 92 11.44 17.00 -0.55
C VAL A 92 12.37 16.28 0.42
N ASP A 93 12.84 16.97 1.45
CA ASP A 93 13.73 16.42 2.47
C ASP A 93 13.05 15.26 3.22
N GLU A 94 11.74 15.38 3.51
CA GLU A 94 10.93 14.28 4.06
C GLU A 94 10.96 13.03 3.17
N LEU A 95 10.95 13.16 1.84
CA LEU A 95 11.05 12.01 0.93
C LEU A 95 12.48 11.46 0.88
N VAL A 96 13.49 12.33 0.94
CA VAL A 96 14.91 11.92 0.99
C VAL A 96 15.21 11.12 2.25
N ASP A 97 14.67 11.53 3.40
CA ASP A 97 14.78 10.80 4.68
C ASP A 97 14.12 9.41 4.61
N LEU A 98 13.11 9.24 3.76
CA LEU A 98 12.49 7.95 3.46
C LEU A 98 13.28 7.10 2.45
N GLY A 99 14.36 7.62 1.87
CA GLY A 99 15.21 6.92 0.91
C GLY A 99 14.90 7.23 -0.56
N LEU A 100 14.32 8.41 -0.86
CA LEU A 100 14.08 8.82 -2.25
C LEU A 100 15.38 8.77 -3.08
N PRO A 101 15.39 8.08 -4.23
CA PRO A 101 16.55 8.06 -5.12
C PRO A 101 16.94 9.46 -5.60
N TYR A 102 18.25 9.73 -5.63
CA TYR A 102 18.81 11.04 -5.99
C TYR A 102 18.33 11.58 -7.36
N ASP A 103 18.11 10.70 -8.35
CA ASP A 103 17.59 11.10 -9.65
C ASP A 103 16.18 11.69 -9.58
N LEU A 104 15.35 11.18 -8.65
CA LEU A 104 14.00 11.65 -8.43
C LEU A 104 13.97 12.90 -7.55
N GLU A 105 14.84 12.97 -6.55
CA GLU A 105 15.05 14.17 -5.74
C GLU A 105 15.41 15.36 -6.64
N GLN A 106 16.40 15.21 -7.52
CA GLN A 106 16.80 16.26 -8.46
C GLN A 106 15.65 16.69 -9.38
N ASP A 107 14.86 15.73 -9.89
CA ASP A 107 13.70 16.04 -10.74
C ASP A 107 12.65 16.86 -9.98
N LEU A 108 12.34 16.44 -8.75
CA LEU A 108 11.32 17.07 -7.91
C LEU A 108 11.76 18.47 -7.45
N SER A 109 13.00 18.62 -6.98
CA SER A 109 13.59 19.91 -6.60
C SER A 109 13.58 20.91 -7.75
N ARG A 110 13.87 20.45 -8.98
CA ARG A 110 13.79 21.30 -10.18
C ARG A 110 12.35 21.73 -10.47
N ARG A 111 11.38 20.82 -10.38
CA ARG A 111 9.95 21.14 -10.62
C ARG A 111 9.41 22.11 -9.59
N MET A 112 9.86 22.01 -8.34
CA MET A 112 9.49 22.93 -7.26
C MET A 112 9.86 24.39 -7.58
N LEU A 113 10.95 24.63 -8.33
CA LEU A 113 11.36 25.99 -8.74
C LEU A 113 10.32 26.70 -9.61
N SER A 114 9.43 25.97 -10.27
CA SER A 114 8.34 26.55 -11.06
C SER A 114 7.24 27.17 -10.19
N ALA A 115 7.14 26.75 -8.92
CA ALA A 115 6.00 26.96 -8.04
C ALA A 115 4.63 26.54 -8.65
N ASP A 116 4.63 25.81 -9.77
CA ASP A 116 3.43 25.29 -10.40
C ASP A 116 3.05 23.96 -9.75
N ARG A 117 1.90 23.97 -9.06
CA ARG A 117 1.36 22.79 -8.41
C ARG A 117 1.14 21.63 -9.39
N THR A 118 0.79 21.92 -10.65
CA THR A 118 0.60 20.89 -11.68
C THR A 118 1.91 20.18 -12.01
N ASP A 119 3.00 20.94 -12.12
CA ASP A 119 4.32 20.40 -12.41
C ASP A 119 4.86 19.57 -11.23
N ILE A 120 4.68 20.07 -10.01
CA ILE A 120 5.03 19.36 -8.78
C ILE A 120 4.24 18.06 -8.65
N SER A 121 2.92 18.10 -8.84
CA SER A 121 2.07 16.90 -8.82
C SER A 121 2.50 15.89 -9.88
N SER A 122 2.88 16.34 -11.06
CA SER A 122 3.42 15.47 -12.12
C SER A 122 4.73 14.78 -11.68
N GLY A 123 5.59 15.48 -10.94
CA GLY A 123 6.77 14.89 -10.29
C GLY A 123 6.41 13.82 -9.27
N LEU A 124 5.48 14.11 -8.37
CA LEU A 124 5.02 13.15 -7.35
C LEU A 124 4.39 11.90 -7.97
N TYR A 125 3.55 12.04 -9.01
CA TYR A 125 3.00 10.89 -9.74
C TYR A 125 4.08 10.04 -10.41
N ARG A 126 5.15 10.66 -10.92
CA ARG A 126 6.30 9.93 -11.46
C ARG A 126 7.02 9.12 -10.39
N ILE A 127 7.20 9.68 -9.20
CA ILE A 127 7.79 8.98 -8.05
C ILE A 127 6.91 7.80 -7.65
N GLN A 128 5.59 8.00 -7.51
CA GLN A 128 4.64 6.92 -7.22
C GLN A 128 4.69 5.80 -8.25
N SER A 129 4.83 6.14 -9.54
CA SER A 129 4.98 5.16 -10.62
C SER A 129 6.25 4.33 -10.48
N LYS A 130 7.39 4.95 -10.11
CA LYS A 130 8.65 4.22 -9.85
C LYS A 130 8.47 3.28 -8.65
N CYS A 131 7.99 3.80 -7.52
CA CYS A 131 7.75 3.02 -6.30
C CYS A 131 6.84 1.81 -6.57
N ARG A 132 5.74 2.00 -7.31
CA ARG A 132 4.84 0.91 -7.70
C ARG A 132 5.58 -0.18 -8.48
N ASN A 133 6.41 0.20 -9.45
CA ASN A 133 7.12 -0.76 -10.29
C ASN A 133 8.16 -1.56 -9.47
N GLU A 134 8.84 -0.91 -8.52
CA GLU A 134 9.80 -1.59 -7.64
C GLU A 134 9.10 -2.55 -6.67
N ILE A 135 7.97 -2.13 -6.09
CA ILE A 135 7.12 -3.01 -5.27
C ILE A 135 6.61 -4.19 -6.10
N GLU A 136 6.20 -3.97 -7.35
CA GLU A 136 5.75 -5.03 -8.26
C GLU A 136 6.85 -6.04 -8.59
N GLY A 137 8.09 -5.57 -8.75
CA GLY A 137 9.26 -6.41 -8.97
C GLY A 137 9.70 -7.20 -7.75
N SER A 138 9.32 -6.77 -6.54
CA SER A 138 9.79 -7.35 -5.28
C SER A 138 9.28 -8.77 -5.02
N SER A 139 10.05 -9.54 -4.26
CA SER A 139 9.58 -10.81 -3.69
C SER A 139 8.46 -10.60 -2.69
N ASP A 140 8.44 -9.49 -1.96
CA ASP A 140 7.47 -9.25 -0.89
C ASP A 140 6.05 -9.10 -1.41
N PHE A 141 5.85 -8.40 -2.52
CA PHE A 141 4.53 -8.32 -3.13
C PHE A 141 4.08 -9.68 -3.70
N ARG A 142 4.99 -10.44 -4.30
CA ARG A 142 4.71 -11.79 -4.80
C ARG A 142 4.27 -12.72 -3.67
N ASP A 143 5.03 -12.73 -2.57
CA ASP A 143 4.76 -13.57 -1.41
C ASP A 143 3.47 -13.12 -0.70
N PHE A 144 3.18 -11.82 -0.68
CA PHE A 144 1.90 -11.30 -0.19
C PHE A 144 0.72 -11.87 -0.99
N ARG A 145 0.80 -11.82 -2.33
CA ARG A 145 -0.23 -12.38 -3.21
C ARG A 145 -0.40 -13.89 -2.98
N ASP A 146 0.70 -14.62 -2.87
CA ASP A 146 0.66 -16.07 -2.62
C ASP A 146 0.03 -16.38 -1.24
N ALA A 147 0.34 -15.57 -0.23
CA ALA A 147 -0.23 -15.73 1.10
C ALA A 147 -1.74 -15.38 1.16
N ILE A 148 -2.21 -14.40 0.36
CA ILE A 148 -3.65 -14.14 0.18
C ILE A 148 -4.33 -15.29 -0.58
N ALA A 149 -3.68 -15.83 -1.62
CA ALA A 149 -4.19 -16.99 -2.36
C ALA A 149 -4.37 -18.22 -1.45
N ASP A 150 -3.43 -18.45 -0.54
CA ASP A 150 -3.52 -19.51 0.47
C ASP A 150 -4.69 -19.30 1.44
N LYS A 151 -4.97 -18.05 1.84
CA LYS A 151 -6.18 -17.72 2.62
C LYS A 151 -7.45 -17.98 1.82
N MET A 152 -7.46 -17.65 0.53
CA MET A 152 -8.61 -17.90 -0.36
C MET A 152 -8.93 -19.38 -0.54
N ARG A 153 -7.94 -20.28 -0.53
CA ARG A 153 -8.19 -21.73 -0.56
C ARG A 153 -8.99 -22.24 0.65
N ARG A 154 -9.00 -21.49 1.76
CA ARG A 154 -9.76 -21.82 2.98
C ARG A 154 -11.18 -21.24 2.97
N VAL A 155 -11.51 -20.42 1.98
CA VAL A 155 -12.85 -19.83 1.82
C VAL A 155 -13.78 -20.88 1.19
N PRO A 156 -14.97 -21.17 1.80
CA PRO A 156 -15.97 -22.03 1.18
C PRO A 156 -16.41 -21.47 -0.18
N LYS A 157 -16.70 -22.38 -1.12
CA LYS A 157 -17.20 -22.02 -2.46
C LYS A 157 -18.61 -21.45 -2.37
#